data_AF-A0A074YPZ2-F1
#
_entry.id   AF-A0A074YPZ2-F1
#
_cell.length_a   1.000
_cell.length_b   1.000
_cell.length_c   1.000
_cell.angle_alpha   90.00
_cell.angle_beta   90.00
_cell.angle_gamma   90.00
#
_symmetry.space_group_name_H-M   'P 1'
#
loop_
_entity.id
_entity.type
_entity.pdbx_description
1 polymer ?
#
loop_
_entity_poly.entity_id
_entity_poly.type
_entity_poly.pdbx_seq_one_letter_code
_entity_poly.pdbx_strand_id
1 'polypeptide(L)'
;MHFTRTLQCTLSLASLVASSPFTSERRDVASTTWQTPATSTASSGTPCPTTPEAGTYCGFINPEDPCAPQPGGQGPTMVPDTVEAFVNYIPFQSMSLNNVYAPGYTTIFKNLTKAAWNIDNYIGLYYLDTYNPSACADKCNAVSGCNSFNVYVERDPSQNPTKNDSTAPTVWGYWCPNPPSMTNYKCALWGNGIYNSSATNSGQYRGGDFQVMIAGSNAFVKTGYFDTATYQNGTASVPTSGMPQPSSSIVPFTGAANTITKSSVWSVCAFILAVLMAL
;
A
#
# COMPACT_ATOMS: atom_id res chain seq x y z
N MET A 1 -77.92 -36.17 -33.88
CA MET A 1 -78.57 -36.54 -32.61
C MET A 1 -78.55 -35.31 -31.70
N HIS A 2 -79.69 -35.02 -31.08
CA HIS A 2 -80.06 -33.92 -30.15
C HIS A 2 -78.93 -33.31 -29.29
N PHE A 3 -78.70 -31.99 -29.30
CA PHE A 3 -79.35 -30.84 -28.60
C PHE A 3 -78.69 -30.44 -27.26
N THR A 4 -77.95 -29.33 -27.33
CA THR A 4 -77.78 -28.15 -26.44
C THR A 4 -78.21 -28.18 -24.95
N ARG A 5 -77.33 -27.68 -24.06
CA ARG A 5 -77.53 -26.52 -23.13
C ARG A 5 -76.22 -26.17 -22.38
N THR A 6 -75.47 -25.13 -22.77
CA THR A 6 -75.44 -23.73 -22.24
C THR A 6 -75.18 -23.53 -20.73
N LEU A 7 -74.04 -22.91 -20.39
CA LEU A 7 -73.86 -21.55 -19.79
C LEU A 7 -72.33 -21.27 -19.72
N GLN A 8 -71.76 -20.39 -20.56
CA GLN A 8 -71.45 -18.96 -20.32
C GLN A 8 -70.58 -18.68 -19.08
N CYS A 9 -69.68 -17.70 -19.05
CA CYS A 9 -68.96 -16.90 -20.05
C CYS A 9 -67.93 -16.09 -19.25
N THR A 10 -66.84 -15.72 -19.90
CA THR A 10 -65.75 -14.83 -19.48
C THR A 10 -66.13 -13.62 -18.63
N LEU A 11 -65.24 -13.21 -17.70
CA LEU A 11 -64.80 -11.81 -17.59
C LEU A 11 -63.54 -11.64 -16.72
N SER A 12 -62.57 -10.93 -17.32
CA SER A 12 -61.39 -10.26 -16.75
C SER A 12 -61.77 -9.28 -15.63
N LEU A 13 -60.86 -8.97 -14.69
CA LEU A 13 -60.50 -7.57 -14.40
C LEU A 13 -59.33 -7.37 -13.42
N ALA A 14 -58.72 -6.21 -13.63
CA ALA A 14 -57.53 -5.59 -13.06
C ALA A 14 -57.54 -5.30 -11.55
N SER A 15 -56.33 -4.99 -11.07
CA SER A 15 -55.96 -4.35 -9.81
C SER A 15 -56.88 -3.21 -9.40
N LEU A 16 -57.24 -3.16 -8.10
CA LEU A 16 -57.71 -1.95 -7.44
C LEU A 16 -57.16 -1.86 -6.02
N VAL A 17 -56.53 -0.70 -5.78
CA VAL A 17 -56.24 -0.09 -4.48
C VAL A 17 -57.58 0.40 -3.91
N ALA A 18 -57.82 0.20 -2.61
CA ALA A 18 -58.94 0.83 -1.91
C ALA A 18 -58.53 1.35 -0.53
N SER A 19 -58.85 2.63 -0.35
CA SER A 19 -58.61 3.52 0.78
C SER A 19 -59.65 3.33 1.90
N SER A 20 -59.36 3.84 3.09
CA SER A 20 -60.37 4.13 4.13
C SER A 20 -59.88 5.27 5.07
N PRO A 21 -60.79 5.98 5.77
CA PRO A 21 -60.83 7.44 5.72
C PRO A 21 -60.31 8.19 6.97
N PHE A 22 -60.19 9.49 6.75
CA PHE A 22 -59.85 10.61 7.64
C PHE A 22 -60.51 10.62 9.03
N THR A 23 -59.70 10.88 10.05
CA THR A 23 -60.06 11.73 11.20
C THR A 23 -59.05 12.87 11.30
N SER A 24 -59.51 14.09 11.13
CA SER A 24 -58.75 15.33 11.27
C SER A 24 -59.04 15.93 12.64
N GLU A 25 -58.06 16.00 13.55
CA GLU A 25 -57.97 17.15 14.44
C GLU A 25 -56.53 17.42 14.91
N ARG A 26 -56.17 18.70 14.75
CA ARG A 26 -55.07 19.50 15.31
C ARG A 26 -53.65 19.28 14.81
N ARG A 27 -53.25 20.32 14.07
CA ARG A 27 -51.92 20.76 13.68
C ARG A 27 -51.11 21.06 14.95
N ASP A 28 -50.16 20.20 15.31
CA ASP A 28 -49.00 20.60 16.10
C ASP A 28 -47.80 20.68 15.18
N VAL A 29 -47.14 21.83 15.24
CA VAL A 29 -46.01 22.23 14.41
C VAL A 29 -44.90 21.20 14.57
N ALA A 30 -44.57 20.47 13.49
CA ALA A 30 -43.38 19.63 13.44
C ALA A 30 -42.16 20.54 13.60
N SER A 31 -41.65 20.61 14.82
CA SER A 31 -40.34 21.17 15.12
C SER A 31 -39.33 20.29 14.40
N THR A 32 -38.67 20.82 13.38
CA THR A 32 -37.53 20.19 12.72
C THR A 32 -36.39 20.09 13.73
N THR A 33 -36.40 19.05 14.56
CA THR A 33 -35.22 18.63 15.30
C THR A 33 -34.24 18.06 14.29
N TRP A 34 -33.25 18.87 13.94
CA TRP A 34 -31.98 18.42 13.37
C TRP A 34 -31.50 17.22 14.19
N GLN A 35 -31.49 16.03 13.58
CA GLN A 35 -30.80 14.89 14.17
C GLN A 35 -29.31 15.21 14.15
N THR A 36 -28.80 15.62 15.30
CA THR A 36 -27.37 15.65 15.58
C THR A 36 -26.82 14.22 15.41
N PRO A 37 -25.71 14.02 14.68
CA PRO A 37 -25.03 12.73 14.66
C PRO A 37 -24.66 12.34 16.09
N ALA A 38 -24.98 11.11 16.50
CA ALA A 38 -24.63 10.60 17.82
C ALA A 38 -23.11 10.54 17.97
N THR A 39 -22.53 11.53 18.67
CA THR A 39 -21.11 11.62 19.01
C THR A 39 -20.79 10.81 20.28
N SER A 40 -21.22 9.55 20.36
CA SER A 40 -20.87 8.73 21.52
C SER A 40 -19.50 8.08 21.30
N THR A 41 -18.48 8.65 21.91
CA THR A 41 -17.19 7.99 22.17
C THR A 41 -17.48 6.63 22.82
N ALA A 42 -17.05 5.54 22.22
CA ALA A 42 -17.23 4.20 22.79
C ALA A 42 -16.39 4.12 24.08
N SER A 43 -17.04 4.35 25.22
CA SER A 43 -16.41 4.30 26.54
C SER A 43 -15.96 2.87 26.82
N SER A 44 -14.65 2.67 26.90
CA SER A 44 -14.09 1.53 27.63
C SER A 44 -14.47 1.66 29.11
N GLY A 45 -14.59 0.55 29.85
CA GLY A 45 -14.91 0.57 31.29
C GLY A 45 -13.84 1.20 32.19
N THR A 46 -12.74 1.71 31.61
CA THR A 46 -11.67 2.44 32.31
C THR A 46 -11.68 3.90 31.84
N PRO A 47 -11.48 4.89 32.73
CA PRO A 47 -11.33 6.29 32.33
C PRO A 47 -10.21 6.43 31.31
N CYS A 48 -10.48 7.08 30.16
CA CYS A 48 -9.42 7.34 29.20
C CYS A 48 -8.38 8.31 29.83
N PRO A 49 -7.07 8.12 29.61
CA PRO A 49 -6.04 9.06 30.09
C PRO A 49 -6.18 10.48 29.51
N THR A 50 -6.82 10.60 28.34
CA THR A 50 -7.08 11.84 27.61
C THR A 50 -8.51 11.82 27.08
N THR A 51 -9.12 13.00 26.88
CA THR A 51 -10.43 13.11 26.22
C THR A 51 -10.30 12.65 24.76
N PRO A 52 -10.94 11.54 24.33
CA PRO A 52 -10.86 11.09 22.95
C PRO A 52 -11.58 12.07 22.04
N GLU A 53 -11.14 12.15 20.78
CA GLU A 53 -11.85 12.91 19.76
C GLU A 53 -13.28 12.38 19.58
N ALA A 54 -14.17 13.29 19.19
CA ALA A 54 -15.56 13.00 18.86
C ALA A 54 -15.68 11.81 17.89
N GLY A 55 -16.34 10.72 18.32
CA GLY A 55 -16.54 9.52 17.50
C GLY A 55 -15.40 8.49 17.51
N THR A 56 -14.37 8.70 18.34
CA THR A 56 -13.23 7.77 18.49
C THR A 56 -13.34 6.95 19.79
N TYR A 57 -12.34 6.11 20.09
CA TYR A 57 -12.27 5.28 21.30
C TYR A 57 -11.05 5.64 22.15
N CYS A 58 -11.04 5.27 23.44
CA CYS A 58 -9.89 5.51 24.31
C CYS A 58 -8.60 4.90 23.70
N GLY A 59 -7.56 5.71 23.51
CA GLY A 59 -6.28 5.27 22.96
C GLY A 59 -6.19 5.32 21.43
N PHE A 60 -7.24 5.78 20.74
CA PHE A 60 -7.13 6.20 19.35
C PHE A 60 -6.12 7.35 19.24
N ILE A 61 -5.18 7.21 18.31
CA ILE A 61 -4.27 8.29 17.92
C ILE A 61 -4.74 8.76 16.55
N ASN A 62 -5.13 10.04 16.45
CA ASN A 62 -5.34 10.66 15.17
C ASN A 62 -3.97 10.99 14.57
N PRO A 63 -3.53 10.35 13.47
CA PRO A 63 -2.23 10.64 12.87
C PRO A 63 -2.19 12.03 12.21
N GLU A 64 -3.33 12.73 12.09
CA GLU A 64 -3.40 14.12 11.62
C GLU A 64 -3.23 15.14 12.75
N ASP A 65 -3.25 14.71 14.02
CA ASP A 65 -2.97 15.60 15.14
C ASP A 65 -1.53 16.12 15.06
N PRO A 66 -1.28 17.37 15.48
CA PRO A 66 0.06 17.93 15.51
C PRO A 66 0.97 17.04 16.38
N CYS A 67 2.13 16.68 15.83
CA CYS A 67 3.14 15.82 16.43
C CYS A 67 2.69 14.42 16.84
N ALA A 68 1.50 13.97 16.42
CA ALA A 68 1.04 12.63 16.73
C ALA A 68 1.92 11.56 16.07
N PRO A 69 2.23 10.45 16.78
CA PRO A 69 2.95 9.32 16.22
C PRO A 69 2.34 8.85 14.90
N GLN A 70 3.17 8.63 13.88
CA GLN A 70 2.73 8.10 12.59
C GLN A 70 2.73 6.56 12.60
N PRO A 71 1.82 5.91 11.86
CA PRO A 71 1.80 4.46 11.75
C PRO A 71 2.98 3.92 10.92
N GLY A 72 3.34 2.65 11.17
CA GLY A 72 4.36 1.92 10.43
C GLY A 72 5.67 1.72 11.20
N GLY A 73 6.79 1.75 10.48
CA GLY A 73 8.15 1.74 11.01
C GLY A 73 8.79 0.37 11.01
N GLN A 74 8.32 -0.53 10.14
CA GLN A 74 8.80 -1.92 10.05
C GLN A 74 10.16 -2.04 9.37
N GLY A 75 10.60 -1.01 8.64
CA GLY A 75 11.93 -0.98 8.04
C GLY A 75 13.03 -0.57 9.03
N PRO A 76 14.31 -0.64 8.61
CA PRO A 76 15.42 -0.23 9.46
C PRO A 76 15.38 1.26 9.81
N THR A 77 15.86 1.60 11.00
CA THR A 77 16.19 2.98 11.35
C THR A 77 17.42 3.44 10.57
N MET A 78 17.35 4.61 9.95
CA MET A 78 18.45 5.15 9.16
C MET A 78 19.52 5.79 10.05
N VAL A 79 20.79 5.45 9.79
CA VAL A 79 21.95 6.07 10.44
C VAL A 79 23.02 6.33 9.37
N PRO A 80 23.35 7.60 9.05
CA PRO A 80 22.71 8.82 9.56
C PRO A 80 21.29 8.99 9.00
N ASP A 81 20.40 9.64 9.76
CA ASP A 81 19.04 9.97 9.33
C ASP A 81 19.02 11.19 8.42
N THR A 82 19.45 11.00 7.17
CA THR A 82 19.41 12.02 6.13
C THR A 82 18.70 11.50 4.88
N VAL A 83 18.15 12.42 4.09
CA VAL A 83 17.56 12.13 2.78
C VAL A 83 18.55 11.42 1.86
N GLU A 84 19.78 11.91 1.81
CA GLU A 84 20.84 11.34 0.99
C GLU A 84 21.19 9.90 1.41
N ALA A 85 21.34 9.66 2.71
CA ALA A 85 21.62 8.32 3.23
C ALA A 85 20.49 7.35 2.95
N PHE A 86 19.23 7.80 3.04
CA PHE A 86 18.05 7.00 2.74
C PHE A 86 17.98 6.57 1.26
N VAL A 87 18.07 7.53 0.33
CA VAL A 87 17.96 7.23 -1.12
C VAL A 87 19.12 6.37 -1.62
N ASN A 88 20.31 6.56 -1.06
CA ASN A 88 21.52 5.82 -1.46
C ASN A 88 21.73 4.52 -0.67
N TYR A 89 20.77 4.10 0.17
CA TYR A 89 20.92 2.91 1.00
C TYR A 89 20.90 1.63 0.14
N ILE A 90 22.09 1.05 -0.06
CA ILE A 90 22.30 -0.15 -0.91
C ILE A 90 21.36 -1.32 -0.55
N PRO A 91 21.04 -1.60 0.73
CA PRO A 91 20.11 -2.67 1.04
C PRO A 91 18.69 -2.48 0.46
N PHE A 92 18.16 -1.25 0.36
CA PHE A 92 16.87 -1.02 -0.31
C PHE A 92 16.95 -1.30 -1.81
N GLN A 93 18.06 -0.92 -2.45
CA GLN A 93 18.31 -1.20 -3.85
C GLN A 93 18.42 -2.71 -4.10
N SER A 94 19.24 -3.38 -3.32
CA SER A 94 19.46 -4.84 -3.40
C SER A 94 18.15 -5.60 -3.18
N MET A 95 17.37 -5.22 -2.17
CA MET A 95 16.08 -5.81 -1.85
C MET A 95 15.10 -5.69 -3.01
N SER A 96 14.95 -4.50 -3.59
CA SER A 96 14.03 -4.29 -4.72
C SER A 96 14.50 -5.01 -6.00
N LEU A 97 15.81 -5.06 -6.27
CA LEU A 97 16.36 -5.81 -7.41
C LEU A 97 16.19 -7.33 -7.29
N ASN A 98 16.19 -7.86 -6.06
CA ASN A 98 16.02 -9.29 -5.80
C ASN A 98 14.55 -9.72 -5.69
N ASN A 99 13.64 -8.80 -5.35
CA ASN A 99 12.21 -9.07 -5.20
C ASN A 99 11.42 -8.54 -6.40
N VAL A 100 11.62 -9.17 -7.56
CA VAL A 100 11.03 -8.76 -8.85
C VAL A 100 9.94 -9.71 -9.36
N TYR A 101 9.48 -10.63 -8.51
CA TYR A 101 8.49 -11.64 -8.86
C TYR A 101 7.25 -11.53 -7.98
N ALA A 102 6.08 -11.56 -8.61
CA ALA A 102 4.79 -11.70 -7.97
C ALA A 102 3.90 -12.62 -8.84
N PRO A 103 3.34 -13.72 -8.31
CA PRO A 103 2.54 -14.66 -9.10
C PRO A 103 1.35 -14.00 -9.80
N GLY A 104 1.25 -14.18 -11.12
CA GLY A 104 0.16 -13.61 -11.94
C GLY A 104 0.32 -12.14 -12.33
N TYR A 105 1.50 -11.56 -12.09
CA TYR A 105 1.82 -10.19 -12.44
C TYR A 105 3.07 -10.09 -13.31
N THR A 106 3.08 -9.10 -14.19
CA THR A 106 4.22 -8.65 -14.97
C THR A 106 4.87 -7.45 -14.28
N THR A 107 6.18 -7.51 -14.08
CA THR A 107 6.98 -6.40 -13.54
C THR A 107 7.17 -5.31 -14.60
N ILE A 108 6.87 -4.06 -14.26
CA ILE A 108 6.90 -2.91 -15.17
C ILE A 108 8.21 -2.13 -15.02
N PHE A 109 8.50 -1.70 -13.80
CA PHE A 109 9.78 -1.12 -13.43
C PHE A 109 10.25 -1.70 -12.10
N LYS A 110 11.54 -1.54 -11.84
CA LYS A 110 12.20 -1.98 -10.62
C LYS A 110 13.24 -0.99 -10.16
N ASN A 111 13.47 -0.96 -8.85
CA ASN A 111 14.50 -0.20 -8.17
C ASN A 111 14.54 1.29 -8.57
N LEU A 112 13.37 1.93 -8.69
CA LEU A 112 13.32 3.38 -8.88
C LEU A 112 13.31 4.11 -7.54
N THR A 113 13.75 5.37 -7.56
CA THR A 113 13.63 6.31 -6.42
C THR A 113 12.32 7.11 -6.46
N LYS A 114 11.36 6.64 -7.26
CA LYS A 114 10.04 7.23 -7.44
C LYS A 114 8.96 6.15 -7.39
N ALA A 115 7.86 6.43 -6.72
CA ALA A 115 6.68 5.58 -6.68
C ALA A 115 5.73 5.89 -7.83
N ALA A 116 4.85 4.94 -8.12
CA ALA A 116 3.78 5.08 -9.08
C ALA A 116 2.74 6.10 -8.55
N TRP A 117 2.31 7.02 -9.41
CA TRP A 117 1.39 8.10 -9.04
C TRP A 117 0.56 8.55 -10.25
N ASN A 118 -0.54 9.29 -9.99
CA ASN A 118 -1.50 9.76 -11.00
C ASN A 118 -2.01 8.64 -11.91
N ILE A 119 -2.25 7.46 -11.33
CA ILE A 119 -2.93 6.37 -12.03
C ILE A 119 -4.41 6.41 -11.63
N ASP A 120 -5.28 6.18 -12.60
CA ASP A 120 -6.72 6.16 -12.33
C ASP A 120 -7.08 5.04 -11.34
N ASN A 121 -8.12 5.31 -10.55
CA ASN A 121 -8.68 4.39 -9.57
C ASN A 121 -7.66 3.96 -8.50
N TYR A 122 -7.11 4.92 -7.76
CA TYR A 122 -6.39 4.59 -6.53
C TYR A 122 -7.31 3.84 -5.57
N ILE A 123 -6.85 2.67 -5.09
CA ILE A 123 -7.66 1.78 -4.24
C ILE A 123 -7.26 1.94 -2.77
N GLY A 124 -5.96 2.02 -2.48
CA GLY A 124 -5.49 2.15 -1.11
C GLY A 124 -4.01 1.86 -0.93
N LEU A 125 -3.55 2.10 0.30
CA LEU A 125 -2.18 1.89 0.76
C LEU A 125 -2.16 0.91 1.93
N TYR A 126 -1.19 0.01 1.91
CA TYR A 126 -0.92 -0.91 3.00
C TYR A 126 0.54 -0.80 3.42
N TYR A 127 0.78 -0.85 4.73
CA TYR A 127 2.11 -1.09 5.28
C TYR A 127 2.37 -2.59 5.29
N LEU A 128 3.56 -2.98 4.86
CA LEU A 128 4.03 -4.36 4.90
C LEU A 128 5.08 -4.51 6.01
N ASP A 129 5.13 -5.68 6.63
CA ASP A 129 6.17 -6.01 7.61
C ASP A 129 7.55 -6.15 6.98
N THR A 130 7.59 -6.58 5.73
CA THR A 130 8.81 -6.71 4.91
C THR A 130 8.54 -6.28 3.48
N TYR A 131 9.58 -5.97 2.73
CA TYR A 131 9.46 -5.73 1.30
C TYR A 131 9.12 -7.03 0.56
N ASN A 132 7.84 -7.23 0.26
CA ASN A 132 7.34 -8.47 -0.32
C ASN A 132 6.28 -8.19 -1.41
N PRO A 133 6.66 -8.27 -2.70
CA PRO A 133 5.72 -8.13 -3.81
C PRO A 133 4.58 -9.14 -3.81
N SER A 134 4.82 -10.38 -3.37
CA SER A 134 3.77 -11.40 -3.33
C SER A 134 2.72 -11.08 -2.28
N ALA A 135 3.12 -10.57 -1.11
CA ALA A 135 2.19 -10.11 -0.08
C ALA A 135 1.33 -8.92 -0.56
N CYS A 136 1.90 -8.01 -1.36
CA CYS A 136 1.14 -6.92 -1.97
C CYS A 136 0.20 -7.41 -3.08
N ALA A 137 0.64 -8.39 -3.87
CA ALA A 137 -0.20 -9.05 -4.86
C ALA A 137 -1.44 -9.71 -4.21
N ASP A 138 -1.28 -10.36 -3.06
CA ASP A 138 -2.41 -10.94 -2.31
C ASP A 138 -3.43 -9.88 -1.90
N LYS A 139 -2.98 -8.68 -1.48
CA LYS A 139 -3.89 -7.55 -1.19
C LYS A 139 -4.63 -7.09 -2.45
N CYS A 140 -3.93 -6.99 -3.58
CA CYS A 140 -4.57 -6.64 -4.85
C CYS A 140 -5.59 -7.71 -5.30
N ASN A 141 -5.25 -9.00 -5.18
CA ASN A 141 -6.14 -10.09 -5.55
C ASN A 141 -7.40 -10.16 -4.68
N ALA A 142 -7.33 -9.72 -3.43
CA ALA A 142 -8.47 -9.64 -2.52
C ALA A 142 -9.45 -8.49 -2.85
N VAL A 143 -9.04 -7.51 -3.68
CA VAL A 143 -9.87 -6.35 -4.03
C VAL A 143 -10.36 -6.47 -5.47
N SER A 144 -11.68 -6.56 -5.62
CA SER A 144 -12.32 -6.53 -6.95
C SER A 144 -11.94 -5.25 -7.69
N GLY A 145 -11.54 -5.39 -8.96
CA GLY A 145 -11.10 -4.27 -9.78
C GLY A 145 -9.65 -3.81 -9.58
N CYS A 146 -8.87 -4.41 -8.66
CA CYS A 146 -7.43 -4.12 -8.58
C CYS A 146 -6.69 -4.80 -9.73
N ASN A 147 -5.89 -4.02 -10.47
CA ASN A 147 -5.19 -4.47 -11.67
C ASN A 147 -3.69 -4.26 -11.61
N SER A 148 -3.21 -3.43 -10.69
CA SER A 148 -1.78 -3.21 -10.51
C SER A 148 -1.46 -2.77 -9.09
N PHE A 149 -0.17 -2.88 -8.74
CA PHE A 149 0.34 -2.41 -7.47
C PHE A 149 1.79 -1.93 -7.57
N ASN A 150 2.19 -1.10 -6.63
CA ASN A 150 3.57 -0.65 -6.45
C ASN A 150 4.03 -0.98 -5.03
N VAL A 151 5.16 -1.68 -4.92
CA VAL A 151 5.87 -1.89 -3.65
C VAL A 151 7.09 -0.99 -3.61
N TYR A 152 7.25 -0.21 -2.56
CA TYR A 152 8.34 0.74 -2.44
C TYR A 152 8.70 0.99 -0.97
N VAL A 153 9.92 1.50 -0.75
CA VAL A 153 10.38 1.95 0.56
C VAL A 153 10.17 3.46 0.65
N GLU A 154 9.54 3.94 1.72
CA GLU A 154 9.32 5.37 1.95
C GLU A 154 9.94 5.82 3.28
N ARG A 155 10.64 6.96 3.23
CA ARG A 155 11.09 7.71 4.40
C ARG A 155 9.92 8.55 4.87
N ASP A 156 9.28 8.12 5.94
CA ASP A 156 8.16 8.84 6.56
C ASP A 156 8.62 9.54 7.85
N PRO A 157 7.94 10.60 8.28
CA PRO A 157 8.20 11.18 9.58
C PRO A 157 7.64 10.28 10.69
N SER A 158 8.34 10.12 11.81
CA SER A 158 7.83 9.36 12.97
C SER A 158 6.66 10.05 13.68
N GLN A 159 6.47 11.34 13.44
CA GLN A 159 5.39 12.17 13.99
C GLN A 159 4.79 13.04 12.89
N ASN A 160 3.53 13.46 13.00
CA ASN A 160 2.95 14.40 12.03
C ASN A 160 3.66 15.77 12.10
N PRO A 161 4.42 16.19 11.07
CA PRO A 161 5.23 17.39 11.19
C PRO A 161 4.39 18.67 11.27
N THR A 162 4.70 19.55 12.22
CA THR A 162 3.98 20.83 12.45
C THR A 162 4.92 21.93 12.95
N LYS A 163 4.54 23.18 12.69
CA LYS A 163 5.26 24.41 13.06
C LYS A 163 4.44 25.34 13.95
N ASN A 164 3.71 24.79 14.92
CA ASN A 164 2.70 25.49 15.71
C ASN A 164 1.61 26.14 14.82
N ASP A 165 1.29 25.52 13.69
CA ASP A 165 0.35 26.00 12.68
C ASP A 165 -1.05 25.38 12.80
N SER A 166 -1.25 24.50 13.79
CA SER A 166 -2.53 23.88 14.08
C SER A 166 -3.11 24.35 15.40
N THR A 167 -4.43 24.49 15.42
CA THR A 167 -5.23 24.78 16.62
C THR A 167 -5.97 23.55 17.15
N ALA A 168 -5.78 22.38 16.53
CA ALA A 168 -6.39 21.13 16.97
C ALA A 168 -5.88 20.76 18.37
N PRO A 169 -6.75 20.32 19.31
CA PRO A 169 -6.29 19.82 20.60
C PRO A 169 -5.39 18.59 20.43
N THR A 170 -4.18 18.60 20.98
CA THR A 170 -3.26 17.45 20.95
C THR A 170 -2.49 17.34 22.25
N VAL A 171 -2.10 16.12 22.60
CA VAL A 171 -1.21 15.82 23.73
C VAL A 171 0.25 15.63 23.33
N TRP A 172 0.54 15.63 22.03
CA TRP A 172 1.86 15.31 21.48
C TRP A 172 2.76 16.54 21.28
N GLY A 173 2.21 17.73 21.48
CA GLY A 173 2.88 19.01 21.25
C GLY A 173 2.56 19.61 19.89
N TYR A 174 2.93 20.87 19.72
CA TYR A 174 2.62 21.66 18.52
C TYR A 174 3.86 21.98 17.69
N TRP A 175 5.05 21.56 18.14
CA TRP A 175 6.32 21.87 17.47
C TRP A 175 7.16 20.62 17.22
N CYS A 176 7.13 20.15 15.97
CA CYS A 176 7.95 19.05 15.47
C CYS A 176 8.12 19.21 13.94
N PRO A 177 8.83 20.24 13.48
CA PRO A 177 8.92 20.52 12.04
C PRO A 177 9.66 19.46 11.23
N ASN A 178 10.64 18.80 11.85
CA ASN A 178 11.47 17.76 11.24
C ASN A 178 11.72 16.63 12.26
N PRO A 179 10.72 15.80 12.56
CA PRO A 179 10.88 14.69 13.50
C PRO A 179 11.83 13.62 12.93
N PRO A 180 12.35 12.69 13.76
CA PRO A 180 13.12 11.55 13.26
C PRO A 180 12.34 10.78 12.18
N SER A 181 13.04 10.22 11.18
CA SER A 181 12.39 9.41 10.17
C SER A 181 12.13 7.97 10.63
N MET A 182 11.17 7.35 9.98
CA MET A 182 10.88 5.94 10.01
C MET A 182 10.89 5.39 8.58
N THR A 183 11.28 4.14 8.44
CA THR A 183 11.29 3.45 7.15
C THR A 183 10.06 2.58 7.02
N ASN A 184 9.30 2.77 5.94
CA ASN A 184 8.08 2.02 5.66
C ASN A 184 8.18 1.24 4.36
N TYR A 185 7.75 -0.03 4.39
CA TYR A 185 7.48 -0.81 3.18
C TYR A 185 6.02 -0.60 2.80
N LYS A 186 5.79 0.08 1.68
CA LYS A 186 4.45 0.47 1.22
C LYS A 186 4.00 -0.37 0.04
N CYS A 187 2.72 -0.70 0.04
CA CYS A 187 1.99 -1.40 -1.02
C CYS A 187 0.81 -0.52 -1.46
N ALA A 188 0.95 0.16 -2.59
CA ALA A 188 -0.10 0.99 -3.17
C ALA A 188 -0.84 0.21 -4.26
N LEU A 189 -2.17 0.15 -4.18
CA LEU A 189 -3.05 -0.58 -5.08
C LEU A 189 -3.78 0.35 -6.05
N TRP A 190 -3.92 -0.08 -7.30
CA TRP A 190 -4.58 0.71 -8.35
C TRP A 190 -5.50 -0.16 -9.20
N GLY A 191 -6.61 0.44 -9.61
CA GLY A 191 -7.60 -0.18 -10.49
C GLY A 191 -7.24 -0.08 -11.96
N ASN A 192 -6.31 0.80 -12.35
CA ASN A 192 -5.73 0.82 -13.70
C ASN A 192 -4.32 0.19 -13.71
N GLY A 193 -3.72 0.02 -14.88
CA GLY A 193 -2.36 -0.47 -15.05
C GLY A 193 -1.32 0.63 -14.80
N ILE A 194 -0.21 0.28 -14.17
CA ILE A 194 0.96 1.14 -13.99
C ILE A 194 1.86 1.06 -15.22
N TYR A 195 2.39 2.20 -15.67
CA TYR A 195 3.40 2.30 -16.72
C TYR A 195 4.73 2.82 -16.16
N ASN A 196 5.81 2.73 -16.94
CA ASN A 196 7.09 3.36 -16.58
C ASN A 196 6.94 4.87 -16.34
N SER A 197 6.13 5.54 -17.16
CA SER A 197 5.84 6.97 -17.02
C SER A 197 5.03 7.31 -15.76
N SER A 198 4.43 6.33 -15.08
CA SER A 198 3.70 6.56 -13.84
C SER A 198 4.63 6.78 -12.63
N ALA A 199 5.91 6.43 -12.72
CA ALA A 199 6.89 6.58 -11.64
C ALA A 199 7.30 8.06 -11.43
N THR A 200 6.36 8.87 -10.92
CA THR A 200 6.50 10.33 -10.81
C THR A 200 6.51 10.83 -9.37
N ASN A 201 5.95 10.08 -8.42
CA ASN A 201 5.98 10.47 -7.02
C ASN A 201 7.41 10.33 -6.48
N SER A 202 8.01 11.47 -6.13
CA SER A 202 9.38 11.54 -5.62
C SER A 202 9.44 11.85 -4.12
N GLY A 203 8.29 11.75 -3.45
CA GLY A 203 8.05 12.31 -2.14
C GLY A 203 7.74 13.82 -2.18
N GLN A 204 7.59 14.40 -1.00
CA GLN A 204 7.21 15.79 -0.78
C GLN A 204 7.73 16.28 0.57
N TYR A 205 7.76 17.60 0.74
CA TYR A 205 7.94 18.18 2.07
C TYR A 205 6.64 18.10 2.87
N ARG A 206 6.74 17.73 4.16
CA ARG A 206 5.65 17.73 5.13
C ARG A 206 5.99 18.67 6.29
N GLY A 207 5.03 19.49 6.72
CA GLY A 207 5.24 20.52 7.76
C GLY A 207 6.35 21.53 7.43
N GLY A 208 6.75 21.62 6.16
CA GLY A 208 7.79 22.52 5.64
C GLY A 208 9.22 21.97 5.69
N ASP A 209 9.61 21.18 6.71
CA ASP A 209 11.02 20.82 6.92
C ASP A 209 11.31 19.32 6.76
N PHE A 210 10.34 18.45 7.02
CA PHE A 210 10.56 17.02 6.82
C PHE A 210 10.40 16.64 5.35
N GLN A 211 11.42 16.04 4.75
CA GLN A 211 11.36 15.56 3.37
C GLN A 211 11.06 14.06 3.32
N VAL A 212 9.89 13.71 2.78
CA VAL A 212 9.53 12.34 2.42
C VAL A 212 10.31 11.94 1.17
N MET A 213 10.83 10.71 1.15
CA MET A 213 11.64 10.19 0.05
C MET A 213 11.29 8.74 -0.25
N ILE A 214 11.47 8.34 -1.51
CA ILE A 214 11.17 6.99 -1.98
C ILE A 214 12.46 6.31 -2.46
N ALA A 215 12.58 5.02 -2.16
CA ALA A 215 13.66 4.16 -2.62
C ALA A 215 13.13 2.76 -2.95
N GLY A 216 13.89 2.01 -3.75
CA GLY A 216 13.61 0.59 -4.02
C GLY A 216 12.19 0.34 -4.55
N SER A 217 11.70 1.16 -5.48
CA SER A 217 10.33 1.09 -5.98
C SER A 217 10.19 0.10 -7.15
N ASN A 218 9.29 -0.88 -7.01
CA ASN A 218 8.93 -1.87 -8.03
C ASN A 218 7.42 -1.81 -8.32
N ALA A 219 7.03 -1.85 -9.59
CA ALA A 219 5.63 -1.89 -10.00
C ALA A 219 5.28 -3.15 -10.78
N PHE A 220 4.05 -3.61 -10.58
CA PHE A 220 3.54 -4.88 -11.06
C PHE A 220 2.12 -4.68 -11.59
N VAL A 221 1.82 -5.26 -12.75
CA VAL A 221 0.49 -5.22 -13.38
C VAL A 221 0.04 -6.64 -13.65
N LYS A 222 -1.26 -6.95 -13.43
CA LYS A 222 -1.81 -8.29 -13.71
C LYS A 222 -1.46 -8.73 -15.13
N THR A 223 -0.99 -9.96 -15.27
CA THR A 223 -0.66 -10.52 -16.57
C THR A 223 -1.92 -10.55 -17.44
N GLY A 224 -1.82 -10.00 -18.66
CA GLY A 224 -2.95 -9.89 -19.59
C GLY A 224 -3.83 -8.66 -19.39
N TYR A 225 -3.52 -7.76 -18.45
CA TYR A 225 -4.26 -6.50 -18.30
C TYR A 225 -4.08 -5.55 -19.49
N PHE A 226 -2.85 -5.44 -20.01
CA PHE A 226 -2.59 -4.72 -21.24
C PHE A 226 -2.87 -5.63 -22.43
N ASP A 227 -3.74 -5.21 -23.35
CA ASP A 227 -3.82 -5.84 -24.67
C ASP A 227 -2.57 -5.48 -25.49
N THR A 228 -2.14 -6.41 -26.33
CA THR A 228 -1.13 -6.23 -27.37
C THR A 228 -1.37 -4.98 -28.23
N ALA A 229 -2.63 -4.59 -28.48
CA ALA A 229 -2.96 -3.35 -29.18
C ALA A 229 -2.68 -2.07 -28.37
N THR A 230 -2.81 -2.13 -27.04
CA THR A 230 -2.58 -0.98 -26.14
C THR A 230 -1.10 -0.77 -25.83
N TYR A 231 -0.29 -1.83 -25.84
CA TYR A 231 1.18 -1.70 -25.73
C TYR A 231 1.79 -0.95 -26.92
N GLN A 232 1.15 -0.99 -28.09
CA GLN A 232 1.65 -0.36 -29.32
C GLN A 232 1.27 1.12 -29.46
N ASN A 233 0.21 1.60 -28.82
CA ASN A 233 -0.35 2.92 -29.12
C ASN A 233 -0.12 3.99 -28.03
N GLY A 234 0.82 3.77 -27.12
CA GLY A 234 1.27 4.80 -26.22
C GLY A 234 2.67 4.51 -25.73
N THR A 235 3.68 5.19 -26.30
CA THR A 235 4.90 5.62 -25.60
C THR A 235 5.69 4.59 -24.76
N ALA A 236 5.40 3.30 -24.90
CA ALA A 236 6.08 2.19 -24.26
C ALA A 236 7.27 1.76 -25.13
N SER A 237 8.19 2.70 -25.36
CA SER A 237 9.58 2.26 -25.30
C SER A 237 9.81 1.86 -23.85
N VAL A 238 10.21 0.61 -23.62
CA VAL A 238 11.08 0.35 -22.47
C VAL A 238 12.30 1.23 -22.73
N PRO A 239 12.57 2.31 -21.97
CA PRO A 239 13.86 2.95 -22.06
C PRO A 239 14.79 2.00 -21.30
N THR A 240 15.45 1.10 -22.02
CA THR A 240 16.68 0.47 -21.54
C THR A 240 17.82 1.50 -21.46
N SER A 241 17.60 2.76 -21.87
CA SER A 241 18.56 3.85 -21.68
C SER A 241 18.51 4.35 -20.24
N GLY A 242 19.31 3.72 -19.38
CA GLY A 242 19.46 4.09 -17.97
C GLY A 242 19.79 2.94 -17.03
N MET A 243 19.79 1.69 -17.49
CA MET A 243 20.46 0.62 -16.72
C MET A 243 21.97 0.89 -16.73
N PRO A 244 22.64 1.01 -15.57
CA PRO A 244 24.02 0.56 -15.52
C PRO A 244 23.99 -0.91 -15.95
N GLN A 245 24.60 -1.22 -17.09
CA GLN A 245 25.06 -2.59 -17.34
C GLN A 245 25.81 -3.06 -16.09
N PRO A 246 25.64 -4.31 -15.61
CA PRO A 246 26.66 -4.86 -14.73
C PRO A 246 27.98 -4.71 -15.49
N SER A 247 28.88 -3.90 -14.98
CA SER A 247 30.16 -3.70 -15.64
C SER A 247 30.83 -5.07 -15.72
N SER A 248 31.14 -5.52 -16.93
CA SER A 248 32.05 -6.64 -17.16
C SER A 248 33.49 -6.28 -16.77
N SER A 249 33.68 -5.29 -15.89
CA SER A 249 34.94 -4.93 -15.29
C SER A 249 35.23 -5.93 -14.18
N ILE A 250 35.68 -7.11 -14.57
CA ILE A 250 36.65 -7.85 -13.76
C ILE A 250 37.80 -6.88 -13.55
N VAL A 251 37.85 -6.26 -12.37
CA VAL A 251 39.06 -5.61 -11.90
C VAL A 251 40.04 -6.77 -11.66
N PRO A 252 41.15 -6.90 -12.41
CA PRO A 252 42.15 -7.89 -12.06
C PRO A 252 42.64 -7.54 -10.65
N PHE A 253 42.34 -8.42 -9.70
CA PHE A 253 42.95 -8.40 -8.39
C PHE A 253 44.46 -8.58 -8.59
N THR A 254 45.21 -7.49 -8.54
CA THR A 254 46.66 -7.53 -8.34
C THR A 254 46.93 -7.89 -6.89
N GLY A 255 46.56 -9.11 -6.51
CA GLY A 255 47.08 -9.77 -5.33
C GLY A 255 47.90 -10.94 -5.79
N ALA A 256 49.15 -10.98 -5.34
CA ALA A 256 50.15 -11.96 -5.72
C ALA A 256 49.59 -13.39 -5.74
N ALA A 257 49.78 -14.06 -6.88
CA ALA A 257 49.45 -15.46 -7.06
C ALA A 257 50.36 -16.32 -6.17
N ASN A 258 49.79 -16.93 -5.13
CA ASN A 258 50.37 -18.14 -4.55
C ASN A 258 49.73 -19.33 -5.25
N THR A 259 50.53 -19.95 -6.12
CA THR A 259 50.23 -21.17 -6.86
C THR A 259 49.86 -22.31 -5.91
N ILE A 260 48.61 -22.78 -5.95
CA ILE A 260 48.25 -24.10 -5.41
C ILE A 260 47.86 -24.98 -6.59
N THR A 261 48.69 -25.99 -6.80
CA THR A 261 48.57 -27.02 -7.82
C THR A 261 47.36 -27.91 -7.56
N LYS A 262 46.64 -28.23 -8.64
CA LYS A 262 45.53 -29.19 -8.68
C LYS A 262 45.95 -30.52 -8.06
N SER A 263 45.21 -30.99 -7.06
CA SER A 263 45.19 -32.41 -6.69
C SER A 263 43.75 -32.94 -6.65
N SER A 264 43.66 -34.21 -7.00
CA SER A 264 42.50 -34.99 -7.45
C SER A 264 41.37 -35.15 -6.42
N VAL A 265 40.12 -35.10 -6.91
CA VAL A 265 38.84 -35.15 -6.17
C VAL A 265 38.46 -36.57 -5.67
N TRP A 266 39.43 -37.45 -5.43
CA TRP A 266 39.19 -38.88 -5.09
C TRP A 266 39.63 -39.28 -3.66
N SER A 267 39.70 -38.35 -2.70
CA SER A 267 40.14 -38.69 -1.33
C SER A 267 39.29 -38.17 -0.17
N VAL A 268 38.26 -37.36 -0.41
CA VAL A 268 37.50 -36.73 0.69
C VAL A 268 36.33 -37.60 1.20
N CYS A 269 35.97 -38.69 0.51
CA CYS A 269 34.97 -39.64 1.00
C CYS A 269 35.48 -40.60 2.10
N ALA A 270 36.79 -40.65 2.38
CA ALA A 270 37.34 -41.59 3.36
C ALA A 270 37.52 -41.01 4.78
N PHE A 271 37.41 -39.68 4.96
CA PHE A 271 37.68 -39.05 6.27
C PHE A 271 36.44 -38.76 7.13
N ILE A 272 35.24 -38.77 6.55
CA ILE A 272 34.00 -38.54 7.32
C ILE A 272 33.47 -39.83 7.97
N LEU A 273 33.92 -41.01 7.53
CA LEU A 273 33.47 -42.30 8.10
C LEU A 273 34.25 -42.77 9.34
N ALA A 274 35.39 -42.14 9.67
CA ALA A 274 36.22 -42.55 10.81
C ALA A 274 35.92 -41.80 12.13
N VAL A 275 35.13 -40.72 12.10
CA VAL A 275 34.83 -39.91 13.29
C VAL A 275 33.50 -40.30 13.95
N LEU A 276 32.69 -41.17 13.33
CA LEU A 276 31.42 -41.65 13.89
C LEU A 276 31.48 -43.03 14.59
N MET A 277 32.67 -43.57 14.85
CA MET A 277 32.83 -44.85 15.60
C MET A 277 33.72 -44.73 16.86
N ALA A 278 33.91 -43.52 17.40
CA ALA A 278 34.67 -43.32 18.63
C ALA A 278 34.05 -42.30 19.61
N LEU A 279 32.71 -42.22 19.64
CA LEU A 279 31.91 -41.72 20.77
C LEU A 279 30.70 -42.63 20.96
#